data_AF-K9QCT2-F1
#
_entry.id   AF-K9QCT2-F1
#
_cell.length_a   1.000
_cell.length_b   1.000
_cell.length_c   1.000
_cell.angle_alpha   90.00
_cell.angle_beta   90.00
_cell.angle_gamma   90.00
#
_symmetry.space_group_name_H-M   'P 1'
#
loop_
_entity.id
_entity.type
_entity.pdbx_description
1 polymer ?
#
loop_
_entity_poly.entity_id
_entity_poly.type
_entity_poly.pdbx_seq_one_letter_code
_entity_poly.pdbx_strand_id
1 'polypeptide(L)'
;MSRTLVASPEGVQLARKALKAKNLTQTDFAIEVRLGYSTVSNFFNTKPIYRTNFQEICVFLGLDWKDIAVFGDIETEELSPLDKLWQQLQSLGSPTEQMGLVLVKEETLGWGTRIPSRYETSVQIGSYIQVEINLSTPGYLLLLQKDTSGQMWCFCPSCFAQQPHLDTGKTSLPQPGSPMNAFPVEGTPGKEEIIAIITKEVPQLDWLTQDNDEVLELEASHLTELLNYVHEHEESQLWYTDYMVSA
;
A
#
# COMPACT_ATOMS: atom_id res chain seq x y z
N MET A 1 6.67 -10.02 -25.01
CA MET A 1 5.60 -10.52 -24.13
C MET A 1 5.43 -9.51 -23.01
N SER A 2 4.20 -9.10 -22.69
CA SER A 2 3.97 -8.16 -21.58
C SER A 2 4.55 -8.72 -20.28
N ARG A 3 5.21 -7.86 -19.50
CA ARG A 3 5.74 -8.19 -18.17
C ARG A 3 4.63 -8.30 -17.14
N THR A 4 3.48 -7.69 -17.42
CA THR A 4 2.28 -7.72 -16.59
C THR A 4 1.17 -8.54 -17.25
N LEU A 5 0.29 -9.10 -16.42
CA LEU A 5 -0.92 -9.82 -16.80
C LEU A 5 -2.11 -9.21 -16.06
N VAL A 6 -3.26 -9.20 -16.71
CA VAL A 6 -4.55 -8.78 -16.14
C VAL A 6 -5.45 -10.01 -16.04
N ALA A 7 -6.13 -10.20 -14.91
CA ALA A 7 -7.10 -11.28 -14.77
C ALA A 7 -8.39 -10.90 -15.50
N SER A 8 -9.00 -11.83 -16.23
CA SER A 8 -10.33 -11.62 -16.79
C SER A 8 -11.38 -11.58 -15.68
N PRO A 9 -12.53 -10.91 -15.88
CA PRO A 9 -13.63 -10.95 -14.92
C PRO A 9 -14.05 -12.39 -14.56
N GLU A 10 -14.08 -13.29 -15.53
CA GLU A 10 -14.38 -14.72 -15.32
C GLU A 10 -13.27 -15.42 -14.52
N GLY A 11 -12.01 -15.12 -14.84
CA GLY A 11 -10.84 -15.62 -14.11
C GLY A 11 -10.83 -15.20 -12.65
N VAL A 12 -11.18 -13.94 -12.36
CA VAL A 12 -11.34 -13.43 -10.99
C VAL A 12 -12.44 -14.19 -10.23
N GLN A 13 -13.57 -14.51 -10.88
CA GLN A 13 -14.62 -15.30 -10.22
C GLN A 13 -14.14 -16.70 -9.84
N LEU A 14 -13.37 -17.36 -10.72
CA LEU A 14 -12.75 -18.65 -10.43
C LEU A 14 -11.76 -18.55 -9.27
N ALA A 15 -10.92 -17.52 -9.27
CA ALA A 15 -9.97 -17.28 -8.20
C ALA A 15 -10.66 -16.99 -6.86
N ARG A 16 -11.71 -16.17 -6.82
CA ARG A 16 -12.48 -15.90 -5.58
C ARG A 16 -13.14 -17.17 -5.06
N LYS A 17 -13.60 -18.07 -5.94
CA LYS A 17 -14.14 -19.38 -5.55
C LYS A 17 -13.06 -20.28 -4.94
N ALA A 18 -11.86 -20.32 -5.54
CA ALA A 18 -10.72 -21.09 -5.03
C ALA A 18 -10.23 -20.56 -3.67
N LEU A 19 -10.18 -19.25 -3.51
CA LEU A 19 -9.83 -18.57 -2.25
C LEU A 19 -10.81 -18.95 -1.12
N LYS A 20 -12.12 -18.85 -1.39
CA LYS A 20 -13.17 -19.26 -0.44
C LYS A 20 -13.10 -20.75 -0.11
N ALA A 21 -12.79 -21.61 -1.06
CA ALA A 21 -12.64 -23.05 -0.82
C ALA A 21 -11.47 -23.39 0.12
N LYS A 22 -10.49 -22.49 0.23
CA LYS A 22 -9.36 -22.60 1.16
C LYS A 22 -9.60 -21.90 2.50
N ASN A 23 -10.77 -21.29 2.72
CA ASN A 23 -11.11 -20.50 3.90
C ASN A 23 -10.13 -19.35 4.19
N LEU A 24 -9.64 -18.66 3.14
CA LEU A 24 -8.73 -17.52 3.27
C LEU A 24 -9.43 -16.20 2.92
N THR A 25 -9.10 -15.13 3.64
CA THR A 25 -9.35 -13.74 3.21
C THR A 25 -8.27 -13.29 2.21
N GLN A 26 -8.42 -12.12 1.56
CA GLN A 26 -7.33 -11.60 0.72
C GLN A 26 -6.10 -11.24 1.55
N THR A 27 -6.29 -10.79 2.79
CA THR A 27 -5.20 -10.51 3.74
C THR A 27 -4.44 -11.78 4.12
N ASP A 28 -5.14 -12.84 4.53
CA ASP A 28 -4.52 -14.13 4.85
C ASP A 28 -3.77 -14.67 3.65
N PHE A 29 -4.38 -14.55 2.47
CA PHE A 29 -3.78 -15.01 1.23
C PHE A 29 -2.52 -14.23 0.88
N ALA A 30 -2.52 -12.91 0.98
CA ALA A 30 -1.33 -12.07 0.76
C ALA A 30 -0.15 -12.51 1.66
N ILE A 31 -0.43 -12.85 2.92
CA ILE A 31 0.58 -13.35 3.86
C ILE A 31 1.10 -14.72 3.43
N GLU A 32 0.19 -15.65 3.09
CA GLU A 32 0.53 -17.03 2.70
C GLU A 32 1.37 -17.09 1.43
N VAL A 33 1.05 -16.28 0.42
CA VAL A 33 1.86 -16.17 -0.81
C VAL A 33 3.02 -15.21 -0.67
N ARG A 34 3.18 -14.56 0.50
CA ARG A 34 4.19 -13.53 0.76
C ARG A 34 4.20 -12.42 -0.27
N LEU A 35 3.01 -12.04 -0.75
CA LEU A 35 2.83 -10.94 -1.68
C LEU A 35 2.31 -9.69 -0.96
N GLY A 36 2.60 -8.53 -1.53
CA GLY A 36 1.98 -7.28 -1.09
C GLY A 36 0.45 -7.37 -1.21
N TYR A 37 -0.26 -6.82 -0.21
CA TYR A 37 -1.73 -6.82 -0.25
C TYR A 37 -2.26 -6.12 -1.51
N SER A 38 -1.63 -5.02 -1.91
CA SER A 38 -1.94 -4.30 -3.15
C SER A 38 -1.83 -5.20 -4.39
N THR A 39 -0.81 -6.05 -4.46
CA THR A 39 -0.64 -7.05 -5.53
C THR A 39 -1.80 -8.03 -5.58
N VAL A 40 -2.18 -8.59 -4.43
CA VAL A 40 -3.28 -9.55 -4.34
C VAL A 40 -4.61 -8.90 -4.70
N SER A 41 -4.88 -7.71 -4.17
CA SER A 41 -6.12 -7.01 -4.46
C SER A 41 -6.21 -6.56 -5.92
N ASN A 42 -5.10 -6.07 -6.51
CA ASN A 42 -5.00 -5.78 -7.94
C ASN A 42 -5.39 -6.98 -8.81
N PHE A 43 -4.91 -8.18 -8.47
CA PHE A 43 -5.30 -9.40 -9.18
C PHE A 43 -6.81 -9.65 -9.13
N PHE A 44 -7.42 -9.50 -7.94
CA PHE A 44 -8.86 -9.71 -7.75
C PHE A 44 -9.76 -8.57 -8.27
N ASN A 45 -9.16 -7.43 -8.63
CA ASN A 45 -9.86 -6.26 -9.19
C ASN A 45 -9.54 -6.04 -10.68
N THR A 46 -9.06 -7.08 -11.38
CA THR A 46 -8.78 -7.05 -12.83
C THR A 46 -7.80 -5.94 -13.24
N LYS A 47 -6.81 -5.66 -12.38
CA LYS A 47 -5.75 -4.68 -12.65
C LYS A 47 -4.45 -5.40 -13.02
N PRO A 48 -3.55 -4.74 -13.79
CA PRO A 48 -2.30 -5.36 -14.23
C PRO A 48 -1.36 -5.61 -13.05
N ILE A 49 -0.91 -6.86 -12.90
CA ILE A 49 0.14 -7.26 -11.96
C ILE A 49 1.25 -8.01 -12.68
N TYR A 50 2.38 -8.27 -12.02
CA TYR A 50 3.47 -9.02 -12.65
C TYR A 50 3.06 -10.41 -13.04
N ARG A 51 3.57 -10.85 -14.19
CA ARG A 51 3.42 -12.24 -14.62
C ARG A 51 3.89 -13.23 -13.55
N THR A 52 4.99 -12.96 -12.86
CA THR A 52 5.49 -13.83 -11.79
C THR A 52 4.50 -13.92 -10.63
N ASN A 53 4.06 -12.77 -10.11
CA ASN A 53 3.11 -12.70 -8.99
C ASN A 53 1.75 -13.30 -9.39
N PHE A 54 1.31 -13.05 -10.62
CA PHE A 54 0.08 -13.62 -11.20
C PHE A 54 0.16 -15.15 -11.25
N GLN A 55 1.30 -15.68 -11.71
CA GLN A 55 1.54 -17.11 -11.76
C GLN A 55 1.61 -17.72 -10.36
N GLU A 56 2.27 -17.06 -9.41
CA GLU A 56 2.36 -17.49 -8.02
C GLU A 56 0.99 -17.55 -7.33
N ILE A 57 0.17 -16.52 -7.51
CA ILE A 57 -1.24 -16.48 -7.08
C ILE A 57 -2.01 -17.67 -7.67
N CYS A 58 -1.90 -17.89 -8.99
CA CYS A 58 -2.62 -18.99 -9.65
C CYS A 58 -2.13 -20.37 -9.18
N VAL A 59 -0.83 -20.55 -8.99
CA VAL A 59 -0.24 -21.79 -8.47
C VAL A 59 -0.77 -22.10 -7.08
N PHE A 60 -0.79 -21.12 -6.16
CA PHE A 60 -1.32 -21.31 -4.81
C PHE A 60 -2.82 -21.66 -4.83
N LEU A 61 -3.58 -21.01 -5.70
CA LEU A 61 -5.02 -21.25 -5.87
C LEU A 61 -5.34 -22.55 -6.63
N GLY A 62 -4.34 -23.21 -7.23
CA GLY A 62 -4.53 -24.44 -8.02
C GLY A 62 -5.19 -24.19 -9.38
N LEU A 63 -4.92 -23.03 -9.98
CA LEU A 63 -5.47 -22.59 -11.27
C LEU A 63 -4.37 -22.51 -12.34
N ASP A 64 -4.71 -22.78 -13.61
CA ASP A 64 -3.81 -22.46 -14.72
C ASP A 64 -3.92 -20.97 -15.04
N TRP A 65 -2.82 -20.24 -14.86
CA TRP A 65 -2.78 -18.79 -15.08
C TRP A 65 -3.20 -18.37 -16.49
N LYS A 66 -3.05 -19.24 -17.50
CA LYS A 66 -3.47 -18.95 -18.88
C LYS A 66 -4.98 -18.87 -19.05
N ASP A 67 -5.72 -19.60 -18.23
CA ASP A 67 -7.19 -19.59 -18.24
C ASP A 67 -7.75 -18.37 -17.48
N ILE A 68 -6.90 -17.70 -16.69
CA ILE A 68 -7.26 -16.53 -15.88
C ILE A 68 -6.87 -15.22 -16.60
N ALA A 69 -5.77 -15.20 -17.35
CA ALA A 69 -5.22 -13.97 -17.91
C ALA A 69 -5.93 -13.49 -19.19
N VAL A 70 -6.07 -12.18 -19.34
CA VAL A 70 -6.42 -11.51 -20.60
C VAL A 70 -5.15 -11.29 -21.42
N PHE A 71 -5.23 -11.56 -22.73
CA PHE A 71 -4.15 -11.33 -23.68
C PHE A 71 -4.55 -10.22 -24.66
N GLY A 72 -3.99 -9.02 -24.49
CA GLY A 72 -4.20 -7.85 -25.34
C GLY A 72 -3.38 -6.65 -24.84
N ASP A 73 -3.09 -5.69 -25.73
CA ASP A 73 -2.31 -4.50 -25.40
C ASP A 73 -3.19 -3.47 -24.67
N ILE A 74 -2.71 -2.97 -23.52
CA ILE A 74 -3.38 -1.92 -22.74
C ILE A 74 -2.89 -0.57 -23.28
N GLU A 75 -3.79 0.24 -23.84
CA GLU A 75 -3.50 1.60 -24.29
C GLU A 75 -3.30 2.56 -23.11
N THR A 76 -2.32 3.45 -23.24
CA THR A 76 -1.92 4.51 -22.28
C THR A 76 -2.99 5.60 -22.14
N GLU A 77 -3.45 5.87 -20.92
CA GLU A 77 -4.55 6.81 -20.61
C GLU A 77 -4.09 8.17 -20.04
N GLU A 78 -4.92 9.19 -20.30
CA GLU A 78 -4.93 10.49 -19.61
C GLU A 78 -5.03 10.30 -18.08
N LEU A 79 -4.53 11.28 -17.30
CA LEU A 79 -4.61 11.26 -15.83
C LEU A 79 -6.06 11.05 -15.37
N SER A 80 -6.28 9.96 -14.62
CA SER A 80 -7.60 9.64 -14.09
C SER A 80 -8.09 10.72 -13.13
N PRO A 81 -9.41 10.85 -12.90
CA PRO A 81 -9.94 11.75 -11.87
C PRO A 81 -9.34 11.49 -10.48
N LEU A 82 -9.02 10.23 -10.18
CA LEU A 82 -8.38 9.83 -8.93
C LEU A 82 -6.95 10.39 -8.81
N ASP A 83 -6.18 10.35 -9.90
CA ASP A 83 -4.82 10.94 -9.94
C ASP A 83 -4.82 12.45 -9.70
N LYS A 84 -5.84 13.15 -10.20
CA LYS A 84 -5.99 14.60 -9.99
C LYS A 84 -6.24 14.93 -8.52
N LEU A 85 -7.04 14.12 -7.82
CA LEU A 85 -7.31 14.29 -6.39
C LEU A 85 -6.06 13.98 -5.56
N TRP A 86 -5.31 12.94 -5.91
CA TRP A 86 -4.04 12.62 -5.27
C TRP A 86 -3.02 13.75 -5.41
N GLN A 87 -2.89 14.33 -6.60
CA GLN A 87 -2.03 15.50 -6.84
C GLN A 87 -2.42 16.71 -5.99
N GLN A 88 -3.72 16.92 -5.74
CA GLN A 88 -4.19 17.97 -4.84
C GLN A 88 -3.76 17.70 -3.40
N LEU A 89 -3.96 16.48 -2.88
CA LEU A 89 -3.50 16.10 -1.54
C LEU A 89 -1.98 16.26 -1.40
N GLN A 90 -1.23 15.82 -2.40
CA GLN A 90 0.22 15.99 -2.45
C GLN A 90 0.62 17.46 -2.40
N SER A 91 -0.09 18.35 -3.12
CA SER A 91 0.22 19.78 -3.14
C SER A 91 -0.04 20.49 -1.81
N LEU A 92 -0.92 19.92 -0.98
CA LEU A 92 -1.16 20.38 0.40
C LEU A 92 -0.10 19.84 1.37
N GLY A 93 0.55 18.73 1.01
CA GLY A 93 1.59 18.11 1.80
C GLY A 93 2.95 18.78 1.66
N SER A 94 3.74 18.66 2.72
CA SER A 94 5.13 19.12 2.74
C SER A 94 6.09 17.92 2.74
N PRO A 95 7.20 17.97 2.00
CA PRO A 95 8.29 17.02 2.16
C PRO A 95 8.77 17.05 3.62
N THR A 96 9.08 15.89 4.18
CA THR A 96 9.45 15.78 5.60
C THR A 96 10.64 14.86 5.82
N GLU A 97 11.41 15.14 6.87
CA GLU A 97 12.40 14.20 7.42
C GLU A 97 11.86 13.44 8.65
N GLN A 98 10.57 13.59 8.95
CA GLN A 98 9.89 12.90 10.05
C GLN A 98 9.19 11.62 9.60
N MET A 99 9.17 11.33 8.31
CA MET A 99 8.58 10.12 7.76
C MET A 99 9.42 9.59 6.60
N GLY A 100 9.51 8.27 6.48
CA GLY A 100 10.01 7.62 5.29
C GLY A 100 10.29 6.13 5.50
N LEU A 101 11.03 5.56 4.56
CA LEU A 101 11.19 4.11 4.44
C LEU A 101 12.47 3.64 5.10
N VAL A 102 12.40 2.46 5.71
CA VAL A 102 13.55 1.76 6.27
C VAL A 102 13.58 0.34 5.75
N LEU A 103 14.73 -0.10 5.26
CA LEU A 103 14.97 -1.48 4.89
C LEU A 103 15.08 -2.37 6.13
N VAL A 104 14.27 -3.42 6.16
CA VAL A 104 14.41 -4.51 7.12
C VAL A 104 15.48 -5.44 6.59
N LYS A 105 16.71 -5.27 7.07
CA LYS A 105 17.79 -6.23 6.81
C LYS A 105 17.49 -7.49 7.62
N GLU A 106 17.38 -8.65 6.97
CA GLU A 106 17.53 -9.92 7.68
C GLU A 106 18.85 -9.87 8.47
N GLU A 107 18.82 -10.30 9.73
CA GLU A 107 20.00 -10.34 10.61
C GLU A 107 21.09 -11.25 10.01
N THR A 108 21.85 -10.71 9.06
CA THR A 108 23.16 -11.24 8.73
C THR A 108 24.10 -10.76 9.84
N LEU A 109 24.82 -11.70 10.46
CA LEU A 109 25.80 -11.46 11.54
C LEU A 109 26.82 -10.39 11.12
N GLY A 110 26.47 -9.12 11.35
CA GLY A 110 27.18 -7.96 10.83
C GLY A 110 27.51 -7.01 11.97
N TRP A 111 28.79 -6.92 12.28
CA TRP A 111 29.36 -6.01 13.26
C TRP A 111 28.98 -4.57 12.94
N GLY A 112 28.52 -3.87 13.97
CA GLY A 112 27.92 -2.54 13.87
C GLY A 112 28.72 -1.55 13.05
N THR A 113 28.04 -0.96 12.07
CA THR A 113 28.31 0.39 11.59
C THR A 113 26.96 1.05 11.36
N ARG A 114 26.58 1.99 12.24
CA ARG A 114 25.53 2.96 11.94
C ARG A 114 26.07 3.87 10.83
N ILE A 115 25.41 3.88 9.68
CA ILE A 115 25.67 4.84 8.60
C ILE A 115 24.37 5.62 8.36
N PRO A 116 24.39 6.96 8.31
CA PRO A 116 23.17 7.76 8.26
C PRO A 116 22.71 8.07 6.84
N SER A 117 21.52 7.59 6.49
CA SER A 117 20.49 8.35 5.79
C SER A 117 19.22 8.24 6.64
N ARG A 118 18.40 9.29 6.74
CA ARG A 118 17.22 9.28 7.63
C ARG A 118 16.17 8.27 7.14
N TYR A 119 16.03 8.12 5.82
CA TYR A 119 15.12 7.20 5.14
C TYR A 119 15.63 6.84 3.73
N GLU A 120 15.20 5.70 3.20
CA GLU A 120 15.54 5.22 1.86
C GLU A 120 14.72 5.94 0.79
N THR A 121 15.37 6.33 -0.31
CA THR A 121 14.72 6.94 -1.48
C THR A 121 14.60 5.97 -2.67
N SER A 122 15.22 4.81 -2.55
CA SER A 122 15.19 3.75 -3.56
C SER A 122 15.32 2.39 -2.89
N VAL A 123 14.50 1.42 -3.30
CA VAL A 123 14.52 0.05 -2.78
C VAL A 123 14.43 -0.95 -3.93
N GLN A 124 14.95 -2.16 -3.73
CA GLN A 124 14.92 -3.21 -4.74
C GLN A 124 13.73 -4.16 -4.53
N ILE A 125 13.13 -4.62 -5.62
CA ILE A 125 12.14 -5.70 -5.60
C ILE A 125 12.73 -6.91 -4.85
N GLY A 126 11.93 -7.51 -3.98
CA GLY A 126 12.32 -8.60 -3.08
C GLY A 126 12.90 -8.13 -1.74
N SER A 127 13.09 -6.83 -1.54
CA SER A 127 13.41 -6.25 -0.23
C SER A 127 12.17 -6.22 0.68
N TYR A 128 12.39 -6.11 1.98
CA TYR A 128 11.34 -5.86 2.96
C TYR A 128 11.54 -4.49 3.58
N ILE A 129 10.47 -3.71 3.69
CA ILE A 129 10.50 -2.32 4.17
C ILE A 129 9.52 -2.09 5.32
N GLN A 130 9.82 -1.09 6.13
CA GLN A 130 8.88 -0.48 7.07
C GLN A 130 8.73 1.00 6.72
N VAL A 131 7.55 1.55 6.98
CA VAL A 131 7.32 3.00 6.96
C VAL A 131 7.44 3.51 8.38
N GLU A 132 8.41 4.37 8.64
CA GLU A 132 8.55 5.01 9.95
C GLU A 132 7.97 6.42 9.93
N ILE A 133 7.34 6.80 11.03
CA ILE A 133 6.73 8.11 11.28
C ILE A 133 7.18 8.57 12.66
N ASN A 134 7.70 9.79 12.76
CA ASN A 134 8.25 10.37 13.98
C ASN A 134 7.51 11.65 14.36
N LEU A 135 6.51 11.51 15.22
CA LEU A 135 5.66 12.61 15.64
C LEU A 135 6.32 13.42 16.76
N SER A 136 6.30 14.74 16.64
CA SER A 136 6.69 15.64 17.74
C SER A 136 5.58 15.80 18.78
N THR A 137 4.33 15.65 18.36
CA THR A 137 3.11 15.76 19.19
C THR A 137 2.20 14.58 18.90
N PRO A 138 1.45 14.06 19.89
CA PRO A 138 0.48 12.99 19.64
C PRO A 138 -0.57 13.41 18.62
N GLY A 139 -1.09 12.45 17.87
CA GLY A 139 -2.11 12.71 16.85
C GLY A 139 -2.66 11.43 16.23
N TYR A 140 -3.77 11.58 15.52
CA TYR A 140 -4.38 10.53 14.72
C TYR A 140 -3.77 10.51 13.32
N LEU A 141 -3.21 9.37 12.94
CA LEU A 141 -2.56 9.13 11.66
C LEU A 141 -3.55 8.53 10.65
N LEU A 142 -3.62 9.16 9.49
CA LEU A 142 -3.99 8.50 8.24
C LEU A 142 -2.75 8.30 7.38
N LEU A 143 -2.47 7.07 6.96
CA LEU A 143 -1.36 6.76 6.06
C LEU A 143 -1.89 6.21 4.75
N LEU A 144 -1.60 6.90 3.65
CA LEU A 144 -2.03 6.53 2.31
C LEU A 144 -0.81 6.21 1.45
N GLN A 145 -0.93 5.20 0.58
CA GLN A 145 0.09 4.87 -0.41
C GLN A 145 -0.54 4.87 -1.80
N LYS A 146 0.17 5.43 -2.77
CA LYS A 146 -0.03 5.18 -4.20
C LYS A 146 1.09 4.27 -4.70
N ASP A 147 0.71 3.09 -5.21
CA ASP A 147 1.66 2.11 -5.71
C ASP A 147 2.10 2.41 -7.17
N THR A 148 3.04 1.61 -7.67
CA THR A 148 3.57 1.76 -9.04
C THR A 148 2.55 1.50 -10.17
N SER A 149 1.40 0.91 -9.85
CA SER A 149 0.29 0.74 -10.79
C SER A 149 -0.65 1.95 -10.82
N GLY A 150 -0.46 2.90 -9.89
CA GLY A 150 -1.29 4.09 -9.71
C GLY A 150 -2.46 3.89 -8.74
N GLN A 151 -2.59 2.71 -8.14
CA GLN A 151 -3.65 2.42 -7.19
C GLN A 151 -3.32 2.96 -5.82
N MET A 152 -4.36 3.34 -5.07
CA MET A 152 -4.23 4.07 -3.82
C MET A 152 -4.87 3.27 -2.68
N TRP A 153 -4.20 3.26 -1.53
CA TRP A 153 -4.50 2.39 -0.41
C TRP A 153 -4.42 3.15 0.91
N CYS A 154 -5.30 2.85 1.86
CA CYS A 154 -5.22 3.35 3.23
C CYS A 154 -4.55 2.31 4.14
N PHE A 155 -3.29 2.54 4.49
CA PHE A 155 -2.49 1.66 5.37
C PHE A 155 -2.66 1.96 6.86
N CYS A 156 -3.21 3.11 7.23
CA CYS A 156 -3.56 3.44 8.61
C CYS A 156 -4.79 4.35 8.61
N PRO A 157 -5.87 4.02 9.34
CA PRO A 157 -6.09 2.76 10.05
C PRO A 157 -6.21 1.57 9.08
N SER A 158 -5.64 0.41 9.43
CA SER A 158 -5.82 -0.85 8.69
C SER A 158 -5.40 -2.06 9.53
N CYS A 159 -5.45 -3.27 8.95
CA CYS A 159 -4.85 -4.46 9.55
C CYS A 159 -3.33 -4.33 9.82
N PHE A 160 -2.63 -3.39 9.18
CA PHE A 160 -1.21 -3.09 9.43
C PHE A 160 -0.97 -2.00 10.47
N ALA A 161 -2.01 -1.29 10.89
CA ALA A 161 -1.94 -0.26 11.92
C ALA A 161 -3.33 -0.06 12.55
N GLN A 162 -3.63 -0.91 13.53
CA GLN A 162 -4.92 -0.89 14.24
C GLN A 162 -5.00 0.22 15.29
N GLN A 163 -3.86 0.82 15.65
CA GLN A 163 -3.78 1.95 16.61
C GLN A 163 -3.39 3.23 15.85
N PRO A 164 -4.34 3.90 15.19
CA PRO A 164 -4.05 5.10 14.41
C PRO A 164 -3.72 6.32 15.28
N HIS A 165 -4.12 6.34 16.55
CA HIS A 165 -3.65 7.34 17.50
C HIS A 165 -2.22 7.02 17.92
N LEU A 166 -1.29 7.89 17.52
CA LEU A 166 0.12 7.74 17.81
C LEU A 166 0.54 8.73 18.90
N ASP A 167 1.37 8.25 19.83
CA ASP A 167 2.07 9.10 20.79
C ASP A 167 3.27 9.81 20.14
N THR A 168 3.86 10.77 20.88
CA THR A 168 5.12 11.40 20.48
C THR A 168 6.23 10.35 20.33
N GLY A 169 7.03 10.50 19.28
CA GLY A 169 8.17 9.65 18.99
C GLY A 169 7.98 8.85 17.71
N LYS A 170 8.83 7.82 17.56
CA LYS A 170 8.89 7.00 16.36
C LYS A 170 7.90 5.84 16.46
N THR A 171 7.08 5.68 15.42
CA THR A 171 6.26 4.51 15.15
C THR A 171 6.65 3.92 13.81
N SER A 172 6.70 2.59 13.71
CA SER A 172 6.91 1.86 12.45
C SER A 172 5.61 1.18 12.03
N LEU A 173 5.35 1.18 10.72
CA LEU A 173 4.31 0.39 10.08
C LEU A 173 4.96 -0.71 9.23
N PRO A 174 4.47 -1.96 9.29
CA PRO A 174 3.33 -2.41 10.12
C PRO A 174 3.57 -2.30 11.63
N GLN A 175 2.51 -2.01 12.39
CA GLN A 175 2.55 -1.90 13.86
C GLN A 175 2.69 -3.28 14.52
N PRO A 176 3.24 -3.39 15.74
CA PRO A 176 3.26 -4.64 16.50
C PRO A 176 1.86 -5.27 16.60
N GLY A 177 1.77 -6.59 16.32
CA GLY A 177 0.50 -7.31 16.29
C GLY A 177 -0.20 -7.34 14.93
N SER A 178 0.35 -6.65 13.93
CA SER A 178 -0.10 -6.76 12.54
C SER A 178 0.18 -8.15 11.96
N PRO A 179 -0.51 -8.56 10.88
CA PRO A 179 -0.30 -9.86 10.24
C PRO A 179 1.09 -10.06 9.62
N MET A 180 1.84 -8.98 9.40
CA MET A 180 3.22 -8.99 8.92
C MET A 180 4.04 -7.92 9.66
N ASN A 181 5.36 -8.09 9.70
CA ASN A 181 6.27 -7.16 10.39
C ASN A 181 6.99 -6.19 9.44
N ALA A 182 6.86 -6.39 8.13
CA ALA A 182 7.45 -5.57 7.08
C ALA A 182 6.66 -5.78 5.79
N PHE A 183 6.60 -4.76 4.94
CA PHE A 183 5.98 -4.86 3.62
C PHE A 183 7.01 -5.40 2.61
N PRO A 184 6.67 -6.45 1.84
CA PRO A 184 7.52 -6.87 0.73
C PRO A 184 7.44 -5.83 -0.41
N VAL A 185 8.59 -5.46 -0.95
CA VAL A 185 8.70 -4.59 -2.13
C VAL A 185 8.54 -5.45 -3.37
N GLU A 186 7.49 -5.20 -4.13
CA GLU A 186 7.10 -6.01 -5.28
C GLU A 186 6.57 -5.14 -6.41
N GLY A 187 6.29 -5.76 -7.55
CA GLY A 187 5.61 -5.03 -8.61
C GLY A 187 6.55 -4.25 -9.53
N THR A 188 6.00 -3.16 -10.08
CA THR A 188 6.62 -2.20 -11.01
C THR A 188 8.00 -1.70 -10.58
N PRO A 189 9.12 -1.72 -11.33
CA PRO A 189 10.05 -0.64 -11.15
C PRO A 189 9.33 0.66 -11.49
N GLY A 190 9.31 1.59 -10.56
CA GLY A 190 8.46 2.76 -10.67
C GLY A 190 8.45 3.56 -9.37
N LYS A 191 7.78 4.70 -9.44
CA LYS A 191 7.64 5.58 -8.30
C LYS A 191 6.46 5.13 -7.45
N GLU A 192 6.67 5.04 -6.15
CA GLU A 192 5.60 4.93 -5.16
C GLU A 192 5.56 6.17 -4.30
N GLU A 193 4.37 6.57 -3.91
CA GLU A 193 4.13 7.83 -3.20
C GLU A 193 3.38 7.54 -1.90
N ILE A 194 3.75 8.21 -0.82
CA ILE A 194 3.15 8.04 0.50
C ILE A 194 2.74 9.41 1.03
N ILE A 195 1.52 9.49 1.52
CA ILE A 195 0.96 10.67 2.19
C ILE A 195 0.59 10.27 3.62
N ALA A 196 1.10 11.00 4.60
CA ALA A 196 0.62 10.94 5.98
C ALA A 196 -0.16 12.21 6.32
N ILE A 197 -1.35 12.03 6.86
CA ILE A 197 -2.19 13.12 7.38
C ILE A 197 -2.29 12.90 8.89
N ILE A 198 -1.85 13.89 9.67
CA ILE A 198 -1.84 13.86 11.12
C ILE A 198 -2.84 14.89 11.61
N THR A 199 -3.81 14.41 12.38
CA THR A 199 -4.94 15.19 12.87
C THR A 199 -4.99 15.13 14.40
N LYS A 200 -5.58 16.14 15.03
CA LYS A 200 -5.68 16.18 16.51
C LYS A 200 -6.79 15.28 17.04
N GLU A 201 -7.88 15.17 16.29
CA GLU A 201 -9.06 14.39 16.61
C GLU A 201 -9.29 13.35 15.52
N VAL A 202 -10.09 12.32 15.83
CA VAL A 202 -10.48 11.31 14.83
C VAL A 202 -11.25 12.00 13.70
N PRO A 203 -10.81 11.87 12.42
CA PRO A 203 -11.55 12.43 11.30
C PRO A 203 -12.96 11.83 11.21
N GLN A 204 -13.97 12.68 11.04
CA GLN A 204 -15.36 12.26 10.88
C GLN A 204 -15.62 11.79 9.44
N LEU A 205 -14.95 10.71 9.05
CA LEU A 205 -15.05 10.10 7.73
C LEU A 205 -15.66 8.71 7.91
N ASP A 206 -16.88 8.52 7.42
CA ASP A 206 -17.69 7.30 7.66
C ASP A 206 -17.01 6.02 7.15
N TRP A 207 -16.11 6.13 6.18
CA TRP A 207 -15.37 5.01 5.62
C TRP A 207 -14.13 4.62 6.43
N LEU A 208 -13.70 5.42 7.42
CA LEU A 208 -12.57 5.07 8.30
C LEU A 208 -12.90 3.98 9.32
N THR A 209 -14.18 3.81 9.65
CA THR A 209 -14.63 2.78 10.58
C THR A 209 -14.83 1.47 9.85
N GLN A 210 -13.76 0.70 9.70
CA GLN A 210 -13.87 -0.70 9.29
C GLN A 210 -13.14 -1.56 10.31
N ASP A 211 -13.94 -2.22 11.16
CA ASP A 211 -13.46 -3.23 12.09
C ASP A 211 -12.70 -4.31 11.31
N ASN A 212 -11.39 -4.40 11.59
CA ASN A 212 -10.53 -5.58 11.50
C ASN A 212 -10.42 -6.40 10.19
N ASP A 213 -11.00 -5.99 9.06
CA ASP A 213 -10.88 -6.74 7.80
C ASP A 213 -10.49 -5.86 6.60
N GLU A 214 -9.47 -6.33 5.87
CA GLU A 214 -8.94 -5.86 4.57
C GLU A 214 -8.45 -4.38 4.48
N VAL A 215 -7.37 -4.14 3.72
CA VAL A 215 -6.85 -2.77 3.50
C VAL A 215 -7.79 -2.06 2.53
N LEU A 216 -8.24 -0.85 2.90
CA LEU A 216 -9.17 -0.08 2.09
C LEU A 216 -8.49 0.43 0.81
N GLU A 217 -9.06 0.06 -0.34
CA GLU A 217 -8.76 0.70 -1.62
C GLU A 217 -9.43 2.08 -1.68
N LEU A 218 -8.66 3.10 -2.01
CA LEU A 218 -9.15 4.47 -2.09
C LEU A 218 -9.78 4.74 -3.47
N GLU A 219 -10.97 5.32 -3.44
CA GLU A 219 -11.72 5.75 -4.61
C GLU A 219 -11.81 7.28 -4.63
N ALA A 220 -12.35 7.84 -5.72
CA ALA A 220 -12.43 9.29 -5.88
C ALA A 220 -13.28 9.95 -4.79
N SER A 221 -14.35 9.28 -4.32
CA SER A 221 -15.17 9.75 -3.20
C SER A 221 -14.35 9.89 -1.91
N HIS A 222 -13.58 8.86 -1.54
CA HIS A 222 -12.73 8.86 -0.35
C HIS A 222 -11.74 10.04 -0.36
N LEU A 223 -11.03 10.26 -1.48
CA LEU A 223 -10.10 11.38 -1.58
C LEU A 223 -10.80 12.75 -1.59
N THR A 224 -11.99 12.85 -2.18
CA THR A 224 -12.78 14.10 -2.18
C THR A 224 -13.20 14.48 -0.76
N GLU A 225 -13.73 13.53 0.00
CA GLU A 225 -14.12 13.75 1.41
C GLU A 225 -12.90 14.10 2.27
N LEU A 226 -11.78 13.40 2.06
CA LEU A 226 -10.54 13.67 2.78
C LEU A 226 -9.97 15.06 2.48
N LEU A 227 -10.01 15.48 1.21
CA LEU A 227 -9.62 16.83 0.81
C LEU A 227 -10.50 17.87 1.52
N ASN A 228 -11.83 17.69 1.51
CA ASN A 228 -12.73 18.60 2.19
C ASN A 228 -12.42 18.69 3.69
N TYR A 229 -12.22 17.53 4.34
CA TYR A 229 -11.86 17.48 5.75
C TYR A 229 -10.57 18.25 6.06
N VAL A 230 -9.51 18.03 5.28
CA VAL A 230 -8.22 18.70 5.46
C VAL A 230 -8.33 20.21 5.27
N HIS A 231 -9.12 20.67 4.30
CA HIS A 231 -9.36 22.10 4.08
C HIS A 231 -10.14 22.76 5.23
N GLU A 232 -11.06 22.03 5.86
CA GLU A 232 -11.84 22.52 7.01
C GLU A 232 -11.03 22.53 8.32
N HIS A 233 -9.96 21.73 8.41
CA HIS A 233 -9.15 21.56 9.62
C HIS A 233 -7.70 21.99 9.38
N GLU A 234 -7.44 23.31 9.38
CA GLU A 234 -6.12 23.92 9.14
C GLU A 234 -5.01 23.47 10.11
N GLU A 235 -5.36 22.87 11.25
CA GLU A 235 -4.38 22.29 12.21
C GLU A 235 -3.81 20.93 11.74
N SER A 236 -4.33 20.35 10.65
CA SER A 236 -3.88 19.07 10.11
C SER A 236 -2.48 19.21 9.50
N GLN A 237 -1.59 18.27 9.83
CA GLN A 237 -0.27 18.21 9.21
C GLN A 237 -0.29 17.19 8.09
N LEU A 238 0.03 17.63 6.87
CA LEU A 238 0.19 16.76 5.73
C LEU A 238 1.68 16.62 5.38
N TRP A 239 2.13 15.38 5.38
CA TRP A 239 3.47 14.99 4.97
C TRP A 239 3.41 14.14 3.72
N TYR A 240 4.37 14.37 2.85
CA TYR A 240 4.51 13.63 1.60
C TYR A 240 5.94 13.10 1.47
N THR A 241 6.06 11.86 1.02
CA THR A 241 7.33 11.28 0.61
C THR A 241 7.11 10.36 -0.59
N ASP A 242 8.18 10.11 -1.34
CA ASP A 242 8.17 9.14 -2.43
C ASP A 242 9.50 8.42 -2.52
N TYR A 243 9.46 7.29 -3.23
CA TYR A 243 10.62 6.45 -3.43
C TYR A 243 10.54 5.70 -4.74
N MET A 244 11.71 5.26 -5.21
CA MET A 244 11.85 4.47 -6.43
C MET A 244 11.92 2.98 -6.09
N VAL A 245 11.03 2.19 -6.67
CA VAL A 245 11.18 0.73 -6.74
C VAL A 245 12.05 0.41 -7.94
N SER A 246 13.09 -0.40 -7.71
CA SER A 246 14.08 -0.80 -8.71
C SER A 246 14.15 -2.32 -8.84
N ALA A 247 14.57 -2.80 -10.01
CA ALA A 247 14.74 -4.22 -10.29
C ALA A 247 16.03 -4.80 -9.68
#